data_AF-A0A7S3SPL9-F1
#
_entry.id   AF-A0A7S3SPL9-F1
#
_cell.length_a   1.000
_cell.length_b   1.000
_cell.length_c   1.000
_cell.angle_alpha   90.00
_cell.angle_beta   90.00
_cell.angle_gamma   90.00
#
_symmetry.space_group_name_H-M   'P 1'
#
loop_
_entity.id
_entity.type
_entity.pdbx_description
1 polymer ?
#
loop_
_entity_poly.entity_id
_entity_poly.type
_entity_poly.pdbx_seq_one_letter_code
_entity_poly.pdbx_strand_id
1 'polypeptide(L)'
;DGRVAMGYQTTASGSESTATGYKTTASGSKSTAMGSMTTASGSDSTATGYKTTASGSSSIAMCASTTASGPSSTAMGYKTTASGSDSTAMGSMTTASGGKSTAMGYKTKAESMAETVVGQYNALGTSADAWWATTDAAFRVGIGTSEKDRKDALTVYKDGRVAMGHTTVYKDGRVAMGYQTTASGSESTATGYKTSASG
;
A
#
# COMPACT_ATOMS: atom_id res chain seq x y z
N ASP A 1 -30.82 -19.51 2.68
CA ASP A 1 -29.70 -20.03 3.50
C ASP A 1 -28.82 -21.03 2.74
N GLY A 2 -28.29 -20.65 1.56
CA GLY A 2 -27.35 -21.52 0.83
C GLY A 2 -25.96 -21.47 1.45
N ARG A 3 -25.22 -22.60 1.49
CA ARG A 3 -23.80 -22.64 1.86
C ARG A 3 -23.11 -23.72 1.03
N VAL A 4 -21.87 -23.48 0.62
CA VAL A 4 -21.07 -24.46 -0.12
C VAL A 4 -19.75 -24.68 0.61
N ALA A 5 -19.46 -25.93 0.98
CA ALA A 5 -18.17 -26.34 1.53
C ALA A 5 -17.65 -27.55 0.74
N MET A 6 -16.52 -27.40 0.05
CA MET A 6 -15.93 -28.48 -0.77
C MET A 6 -14.43 -28.60 -0.52
N GLY A 7 -14.00 -29.76 0.00
CA GLY A 7 -12.58 -30.09 0.19
C GLY A 7 -12.25 -30.57 1.60
N TYR A 8 -10.97 -30.61 1.95
CA TYR A 8 -10.51 -31.17 3.22
C TYR A 8 -10.41 -30.08 4.30
N GLN A 9 -11.06 -30.31 5.45
CA GLN A 9 -11.12 -29.35 6.57
C GLN A 9 -11.65 -27.97 6.17
N THR A 10 -12.61 -27.93 5.25
CA THR A 10 -13.26 -26.70 4.79
C THR A 10 -14.53 -26.42 5.59
N THR A 11 -14.73 -25.16 5.99
CA THR A 11 -15.89 -24.71 6.78
C THR A 11 -16.59 -23.55 6.09
N ALA A 12 -17.88 -23.69 5.78
CA ALA A 12 -18.76 -22.59 5.36
C ALA A 12 -19.87 -22.41 6.40
N SER A 13 -19.76 -21.36 7.24
CA SER A 13 -20.69 -21.11 8.35
C SER A 13 -21.52 -19.83 8.21
N GLY A 14 -21.11 -18.90 7.34
CA GLY A 14 -21.89 -17.71 7.01
C GLY A 14 -23.13 -18.02 6.16
N SER A 15 -24.13 -17.14 6.19
CA SER A 15 -25.25 -17.22 5.23
C SER A 15 -24.72 -16.97 3.82
N GLU A 16 -25.13 -17.75 2.81
CA GLU A 16 -24.70 -17.57 1.41
C GLU A 16 -23.17 -17.66 1.21
N SER A 17 -22.46 -18.35 2.10
CA SER A 17 -21.00 -18.45 2.04
C SER A 17 -20.51 -19.64 1.21
N THR A 18 -19.33 -19.48 0.61
CA THR A 18 -18.66 -20.51 -0.21
C THR A 18 -17.24 -20.74 0.30
N ALA A 19 -16.90 -21.97 0.65
CA ALA A 19 -15.56 -22.40 1.06
C ALA A 19 -15.10 -23.59 0.19
N THR A 20 -13.97 -23.46 -0.52
CA THR A 20 -13.45 -24.55 -1.36
C THR A 20 -11.94 -24.74 -1.24
N GLY A 21 -11.47 -25.96 -0.98
CA GLY A 21 -10.05 -26.33 -1.03
C GLY A 21 -9.53 -27.07 0.22
N TYR A 22 -8.41 -26.62 0.80
CA TYR A 22 -7.79 -27.25 1.97
C TYR A 22 -7.76 -26.26 3.15
N LYS A 23 -8.34 -26.62 4.30
CA LYS A 23 -8.36 -25.75 5.50
C LYS A 23 -8.91 -24.33 5.22
N THR A 24 -9.97 -24.22 4.42
CA THR A 24 -10.59 -22.94 4.08
C THR A 24 -11.78 -22.64 4.98
N THR A 25 -11.95 -21.39 5.43
CA THR A 25 -13.07 -20.97 6.28
C THR A 25 -13.78 -19.76 5.68
N ALA A 26 -15.06 -19.90 5.35
CA ALA A 26 -15.95 -18.82 4.93
C ALA A 26 -17.05 -18.61 6.00
N SER A 27 -16.77 -17.74 6.97
CA SER A 27 -17.63 -17.52 8.14
C SER A 27 -18.44 -16.21 8.09
N GLY A 28 -18.10 -15.29 7.19
CA GLY A 28 -18.89 -14.09 6.97
C GLY A 28 -20.15 -14.36 6.12
N SER A 29 -21.20 -13.57 6.30
CA SER A 29 -22.34 -13.57 5.38
C SER A 29 -21.87 -13.24 3.96
N LYS A 30 -22.34 -13.97 2.94
CA LYS A 30 -21.93 -13.83 1.53
C LYS A 30 -20.42 -13.92 1.28
N SER A 31 -19.68 -14.52 2.21
CA SER A 31 -18.22 -14.61 2.11
C SER A 31 -17.78 -15.75 1.19
N THR A 32 -16.64 -15.57 0.54
CA THR A 32 -16.03 -16.58 -0.35
C THR A 32 -14.58 -16.85 0.08
N ALA A 33 -14.25 -18.10 0.43
CA ALA A 33 -12.90 -18.55 0.77
C ALA A 33 -12.47 -19.70 -0.16
N MET A 34 -11.45 -19.50 -1.00
CA MET A 34 -11.04 -20.50 -1.99
C MET A 34 -9.52 -20.70 -2.02
N GLY A 35 -9.05 -21.95 -1.86
CA GLY A 35 -7.64 -22.31 -1.98
C GLY A 35 -7.12 -23.13 -0.81
N SER A 36 -5.99 -22.76 -0.22
CA SER A 36 -5.38 -23.49 0.89
C SER A 36 -5.09 -22.56 2.07
N MET A 37 -5.60 -22.90 3.26
CA MET A 37 -5.48 -22.11 4.49
C MET A 37 -6.06 -20.70 4.36
N THR A 38 -7.17 -20.53 3.63
CA THR A 38 -7.79 -19.22 3.38
C THR A 38 -8.95 -18.95 4.33
N THR A 39 -9.08 -17.72 4.82
CA THR A 39 -10.17 -17.32 5.73
C THR A 39 -10.87 -16.07 5.20
N ALA A 40 -12.17 -16.17 4.94
CA ALA A 40 -13.06 -15.04 4.65
C ALA A 40 -14.08 -14.90 5.79
N SER A 41 -13.81 -13.98 6.72
CA SER A 41 -14.61 -13.81 7.95
C SER A 41 -15.44 -12.53 7.98
N GLY A 42 -15.16 -11.56 7.10
CA GLY A 42 -16.00 -10.37 6.96
C GLY A 42 -17.28 -10.63 6.16
N SER A 43 -18.35 -9.86 6.39
CA SER A 43 -19.51 -9.86 5.49
C SER A 43 -19.07 -9.48 4.08
N ASP A 44 -19.57 -10.16 3.06
CA ASP A 44 -19.28 -9.90 1.65
C ASP A 44 -17.76 -9.97 1.31
N SER A 45 -16.98 -10.62 2.17
CA SER A 45 -15.52 -10.71 2.01
C SER A 45 -15.12 -11.85 1.05
N THR A 46 -14.01 -11.66 0.34
CA THR A 46 -13.46 -12.66 -0.57
C THR A 46 -11.99 -12.92 -0.24
N ALA A 47 -11.64 -14.16 0.12
CA ALA A 47 -10.28 -14.61 0.32
C ALA A 47 -9.95 -15.74 -0.68
N THR A 48 -8.94 -15.57 -1.53
CA THR A 48 -8.52 -16.63 -2.46
C THR A 48 -7.01 -16.80 -2.60
N GLY A 49 -6.55 -18.05 -2.60
CA GLY A 49 -5.16 -18.45 -2.85
C GLY A 49 -4.56 -19.27 -1.70
N TYR A 50 -3.34 -18.95 -1.25
CA TYR A 50 -2.65 -19.67 -0.17
C TYR A 50 -2.43 -18.77 1.05
N LYS A 51 -2.96 -19.17 2.20
CA LYS A 51 -2.80 -18.44 3.48
C LYS A 51 -3.31 -17.00 3.41
N THR A 52 -4.46 -16.78 2.79
CA THR A 52 -5.05 -15.44 2.63
C THR A 52 -6.17 -15.20 3.65
N THR A 53 -6.27 -13.98 4.17
CA THR A 53 -7.30 -13.60 5.17
C THR A 53 -8.03 -12.34 4.73
N ALA A 54 -9.33 -12.43 4.50
CA ALA A 54 -10.23 -11.29 4.31
C ALA A 54 -11.16 -11.16 5.52
N SER A 55 -10.82 -10.29 6.48
CA SER A 55 -11.56 -10.15 7.74
C SER A 55 -12.36 -8.87 7.86
N GLY A 56 -12.12 -7.88 6.99
CA GLY A 56 -12.93 -6.68 6.90
C GLY A 56 -14.25 -6.93 6.17
N SER A 57 -15.29 -6.16 6.50
CA SER A 57 -16.53 -6.15 5.71
C SER A 57 -16.22 -5.71 4.28
N SER A 58 -16.76 -6.41 3.28
CA SER A 58 -16.51 -6.19 1.85
C SER A 58 -15.04 -6.20 1.45
N SER A 59 -14.17 -6.86 2.23
CA SER A 59 -12.74 -6.89 1.95
C SER A 59 -12.35 -8.02 0.99
N ILE A 60 -11.27 -7.81 0.25
CA ILE A 60 -10.77 -8.74 -0.77
C ILE A 60 -9.30 -9.06 -0.49
N ALA A 61 -8.96 -10.32 -0.24
CA ALA A 61 -7.59 -10.81 -0.08
C ALA A 61 -7.29 -11.89 -1.14
N MET A 62 -6.29 -11.66 -2.00
CA MET A 62 -5.98 -12.55 -3.12
C MET A 62 -4.50 -12.96 -3.17
N CYS A 63 -4.21 -14.11 -3.76
CA CYS A 63 -2.88 -14.70 -4.00
C CYS A 63 -2.25 -15.38 -2.77
N ALA A 64 -1.13 -14.91 -2.21
CA ALA A 64 -0.36 -15.70 -1.23
C ALA A 64 0.04 -14.90 0.02
N SER A 65 -0.36 -15.38 1.20
CA SER A 65 -0.06 -14.76 2.50
C SER A 65 -0.58 -13.32 2.63
N THR A 66 -1.71 -13.00 2.02
CA THR A 66 -2.29 -11.64 2.01
C THR A 66 -3.33 -11.46 3.10
N THR A 67 -3.46 -10.24 3.64
CA THR A 67 -4.42 -9.90 4.69
C THR A 67 -5.15 -8.60 4.32
N ALA A 68 -6.47 -8.66 4.17
CA ALA A 68 -7.36 -7.51 4.01
C ALA A 68 -8.28 -7.39 5.23
N SER A 69 -7.83 -6.63 6.24
CA SER A 69 -8.51 -6.50 7.53
C SER A 69 -9.31 -5.21 7.70
N GLY A 70 -9.05 -4.20 6.87
CA GLY A 70 -9.85 -2.98 6.86
C GLY A 70 -11.23 -3.20 6.21
N PRO A 71 -12.29 -2.51 6.64
CA PRO A 71 -13.55 -2.46 5.89
C PRO A 71 -13.30 -1.97 4.46
N SER A 72 -13.93 -2.59 3.46
CA SER A 72 -13.77 -2.30 2.03
C SER A 72 -12.32 -2.34 1.52
N SER A 73 -11.41 -3.00 2.25
CA SER A 73 -9.99 -3.04 1.89
C SER A 73 -9.69 -4.12 0.85
N THR A 74 -8.65 -3.90 0.05
CA THR A 74 -8.17 -4.86 -0.95
C THR A 74 -6.69 -5.16 -0.74
N ALA A 75 -6.32 -6.42 -0.56
CA ALA A 75 -4.94 -6.90 -0.48
C ALA A 75 -4.68 -7.94 -1.57
N MET A 76 -3.74 -7.69 -2.49
CA MET A 76 -3.48 -8.56 -3.64
C MET A 76 -1.98 -8.75 -3.88
N GLY A 77 -1.53 -10.01 -3.92
CA GLY A 77 -0.16 -10.39 -4.29
C GLY A 77 0.54 -11.28 -3.26
N TYR A 78 1.79 -11.02 -2.91
CA TYR A 78 2.54 -11.84 -1.95
C TYR A 78 2.81 -11.08 -0.66
N LYS A 79 2.33 -11.58 0.48
CA LYS A 79 2.56 -10.97 1.81
C LYS A 79 2.09 -9.51 1.92
N THR A 80 1.01 -9.13 1.23
CA THR A 80 0.45 -7.78 1.29
C THR A 80 -0.56 -7.63 2.43
N THR A 81 -0.61 -6.45 3.06
CA THR A 81 -1.54 -6.14 4.15
C THR A 81 -2.29 -4.84 3.86
N ALA A 82 -3.62 -4.91 3.77
CA ALA A 82 -4.50 -3.74 3.70
C ALA A 82 -5.32 -3.66 5.00
N SER A 83 -4.95 -2.79 5.92
CA SER A 83 -5.55 -2.69 7.26
C SER A 83 -6.33 -1.40 7.49
N GLY A 84 -6.14 -0.37 6.67
CA GLY A 84 -6.98 0.83 6.71
C GLY A 84 -8.36 0.60 6.09
N SER A 85 -9.37 1.33 6.55
CA SER A 85 -10.68 1.35 5.87
C SER A 85 -10.51 1.87 4.44
N ASP A 86 -11.18 1.25 3.45
CA ASP A 86 -11.07 1.60 2.03
C ASP A 86 -9.63 1.58 1.49
N SER A 87 -8.72 0.84 2.14
CA SER A 87 -7.31 0.80 1.74
C SER A 87 -7.03 -0.26 0.67
N THR A 88 -6.00 -0.04 -0.14
CA THR A 88 -5.56 -0.99 -1.17
C THR A 88 -4.07 -1.28 -1.04
N ALA A 89 -3.68 -2.55 -0.87
CA ALA A 89 -2.29 -3.00 -0.89
C ALA A 89 -2.07 -4.00 -2.03
N MET A 90 -1.21 -3.68 -3.00
CA MET A 90 -0.96 -4.51 -4.17
C MET A 90 0.54 -4.73 -4.42
N GLY A 91 0.94 -5.95 -4.75
CA GLY A 91 2.32 -6.30 -5.12
C GLY A 91 2.96 -7.30 -4.16
N SER A 92 4.18 -7.02 -3.69
CA SER A 92 4.89 -7.93 -2.78
C SER A 92 5.35 -7.22 -1.51
N MET A 93 4.91 -7.73 -0.36
CA MET A 93 5.24 -7.22 0.97
C MET A 93 4.81 -5.77 1.21
N THR A 94 3.75 -5.30 0.55
CA THR A 94 3.22 -3.94 0.70
C THR A 94 2.24 -3.84 1.87
N THR A 95 2.17 -2.66 2.50
CA THR A 95 1.25 -2.38 3.61
C THR A 95 0.49 -1.07 3.36
N ALA A 96 -0.83 -1.12 3.36
CA ALA A 96 -1.71 0.05 3.34
C ALA A 96 -2.48 0.13 4.66
N SER A 97 -1.99 0.93 5.62
CA SER A 97 -2.58 1.04 6.96
C SER A 97 -3.38 2.32 7.17
N GLY A 98 -3.15 3.36 6.37
CA GLY A 98 -3.97 4.57 6.40
C GLY A 98 -5.37 4.32 5.83
N GLY A 99 -6.40 4.99 6.38
CA GLY A 99 -7.74 4.98 5.76
C GLY A 99 -7.69 5.58 4.36
N LYS A 100 -8.37 4.98 3.37
CA LYS A 100 -8.35 5.35 1.94
C LYS A 100 -6.95 5.34 1.31
N SER A 101 -5.96 4.69 1.94
CA SER A 101 -4.59 4.66 1.44
C SER A 101 -4.41 3.60 0.36
N THR A 102 -3.41 3.79 -0.51
CA THR A 102 -3.02 2.83 -1.54
C THR A 102 -1.51 2.59 -1.49
N ALA A 103 -1.07 1.34 -1.34
CA ALA A 103 0.34 0.94 -1.41
C ALA A 103 0.55 -0.08 -2.54
N MET A 104 1.32 0.28 -3.55
CA MET A 104 1.60 -0.56 -4.71
C MET A 104 3.12 -0.77 -4.90
N GLY A 105 3.55 -1.98 -5.25
CA GLY A 105 4.94 -2.29 -5.62
C GLY A 105 5.63 -3.30 -4.69
N TYR A 106 6.87 -3.01 -4.27
CA TYR A 106 7.68 -3.91 -3.44
C TYR A 106 8.06 -3.27 -2.11
N LYS A 107 7.56 -3.82 -0.99
CA LYS A 107 7.84 -3.31 0.36
C LYS A 107 7.49 -1.83 0.57
N THR A 108 6.47 -1.35 -0.13
CA THR A 108 5.90 -0.02 0.07
C THR A 108 4.96 0.00 1.27
N LYS A 109 4.87 1.15 1.94
CA LYS A 109 4.02 1.40 3.10
C LYS A 109 3.28 2.72 2.93
N ALA A 110 1.96 2.68 2.84
CA ALA A 110 1.08 3.85 2.88
C ALA A 110 0.41 3.89 4.26
N GLU A 111 0.90 4.78 5.12
CA GLU A 111 0.58 4.81 6.56
C GLU A 111 -0.36 5.96 6.91
N SER A 112 -0.40 7.01 6.07
CA SER A 112 -1.25 8.18 6.28
C SER A 112 -2.63 8.04 5.60
N MET A 113 -3.64 8.71 6.16
CA MET A 113 -4.97 8.77 5.54
C MET A 113 -4.88 9.35 4.11
N ALA A 114 -5.54 8.70 3.14
CA ALA A 114 -5.60 9.06 1.73
C ALA A 114 -4.24 9.14 1.02
N GLU A 115 -3.20 8.51 1.56
CA GLU A 115 -1.88 8.45 0.96
C GLU A 115 -1.82 7.41 -0.16
N THR A 116 -1.20 7.75 -1.29
CA THR A 116 -0.86 6.80 -2.36
C THR A 116 0.65 6.63 -2.47
N VAL A 117 1.14 5.39 -2.42
CA VAL A 117 2.56 5.05 -2.49
C VAL A 117 2.79 4.03 -3.59
N VAL A 118 3.76 4.30 -4.47
CA VAL A 118 4.22 3.38 -5.53
C VAL A 118 5.73 3.12 -5.44
N GLY A 119 6.24 2.12 -6.15
CA GLY A 119 7.67 1.84 -6.28
C GLY A 119 8.19 0.79 -5.29
N GLN A 120 9.34 1.04 -4.67
CA GLN A 120 9.91 0.12 -3.69
C GLN A 120 10.55 0.82 -2.50
N TYR A 121 10.42 0.23 -1.32
CA TYR A 121 11.07 0.72 -0.09
C TYR A 121 10.95 2.25 0.11
N ASN A 122 9.73 2.80 0.05
CA ASN A 122 9.48 4.21 0.33
C ASN A 122 9.93 4.58 1.76
N ALA A 123 10.27 5.85 1.96
CA ALA A 123 10.53 6.41 3.28
C ALA A 123 9.26 6.32 4.13
N LEU A 124 9.44 6.08 5.44
CA LEU A 124 8.32 5.93 6.36
C LEU A 124 7.62 7.28 6.60
N GLY A 125 6.30 7.23 6.83
CA GLY A 125 5.50 8.40 7.15
C GLY A 125 5.39 8.62 8.65
N THR A 126 5.00 9.83 9.05
CA THR A 126 4.46 10.04 10.39
C THR A 126 3.00 9.60 10.37
N SER A 127 2.69 8.54 11.10
CA SER A 127 1.32 8.09 11.34
C SER A 127 0.60 9.10 12.23
N ALA A 128 -0.20 9.98 11.63
CA ALA A 128 -1.24 10.68 12.37
C ALA A 128 -2.58 10.07 11.95
N ASP A 129 -3.26 9.41 12.90
CA ASP A 129 -4.69 9.05 12.83
C ASP A 129 -5.60 10.31 12.83
N ALA A 130 -5.13 11.41 12.24
CA ALA A 130 -5.86 12.64 12.07
C ALA A 130 -6.53 12.64 10.70
N TRP A 131 -7.81 13.02 10.68
CA TRP A 131 -8.52 13.34 9.46
C TRP A 131 -7.81 14.52 8.78
N TRP A 132 -6.97 14.22 7.79
CA TRP A 132 -6.23 15.19 6.97
C TRP A 132 -5.12 16.01 7.67
N ALA A 133 -4.09 15.35 8.21
CA ALA A 133 -2.87 16.04 8.67
C ALA A 133 -2.09 16.67 7.50
N THR A 134 -2.05 17.99 7.42
CA THR A 134 -1.42 18.75 6.32
C THR A 134 0.06 18.44 6.07
N THR A 135 0.77 18.01 7.11
CA THR A 135 2.18 17.62 7.05
C THR A 135 2.42 16.19 6.53
N ASP A 136 1.36 15.41 6.35
CA ASP A 136 1.48 14.05 5.81
C ASP A 136 1.62 14.07 4.29
N ALA A 137 2.13 12.97 3.75
CA ALA A 137 2.12 12.74 2.32
C ALA A 137 0.70 12.40 1.82
N ALA A 138 0.36 12.95 0.66
CA ALA A 138 -0.73 12.52 -0.20
C ALA A 138 -0.25 11.53 -1.27
N PHE A 139 0.98 11.68 -1.75
CA PHE A 139 1.57 10.80 -2.76
C PHE A 139 3.08 10.59 -2.57
N ARG A 140 3.57 9.36 -2.76
CA ARG A 140 5.02 9.03 -2.74
C ARG A 140 5.43 8.06 -3.83
N VAL A 141 6.66 8.21 -4.30
CA VAL A 141 7.35 7.24 -5.17
C VAL A 141 8.59 6.73 -4.45
N GLY A 142 8.55 5.51 -3.92
CA GLY A 142 9.68 4.87 -3.26
C GLY A 142 10.73 4.36 -4.24
N ILE A 143 12.01 4.64 -3.96
CA ILE A 143 13.18 4.15 -4.72
C ILE A 143 14.26 3.55 -3.80
N GLY A 144 13.88 3.13 -2.59
CA GLY A 144 14.81 2.50 -1.67
C GLY A 144 15.29 1.15 -2.18
N THR A 145 16.43 0.69 -1.69
CA THR A 145 17.01 -0.61 -2.11
C THR A 145 16.92 -1.68 -1.04
N SER A 146 16.66 -1.29 0.21
CA SER A 146 16.55 -2.19 1.35
C SER A 146 15.76 -1.55 2.49
N GLU A 147 15.43 -2.32 3.54
CA GLU A 147 14.81 -1.76 4.76
C GLU A 147 15.68 -0.71 5.44
N LYS A 148 17.00 -0.78 5.27
CA LYS A 148 17.97 0.17 5.82
C LYS A 148 18.16 1.41 4.92
N ASP A 149 17.73 1.33 3.67
CA ASP A 149 17.87 2.37 2.65
C ASP A 149 16.50 2.66 2.05
N ARG A 150 15.54 3.00 2.91
CA ARG A 150 14.22 3.47 2.49
C ARG A 150 14.32 4.93 2.06
N LYS A 151 13.84 5.25 0.86
CA LYS A 151 13.88 6.62 0.31
C LYS A 151 12.81 6.84 -0.74
N ASP A 152 12.43 8.10 -0.88
CA ASP A 152 11.45 8.58 -1.86
C ASP A 152 12.14 9.38 -2.96
N ALA A 153 11.75 9.16 -4.21
CA ALA A 153 12.10 10.00 -5.36
C ALA A 153 11.24 11.25 -5.43
N LEU A 154 10.01 11.16 -4.91
CA LEU A 154 9.00 12.21 -4.93
C LEU A 154 8.06 12.00 -3.75
N THR A 155 7.74 13.07 -3.05
CA THR A 155 6.73 13.14 -1.99
C THR A 155 5.90 14.41 -2.19
N VAL A 156 4.59 14.25 -2.38
CA VAL A 156 3.62 15.34 -2.39
C VAL A 156 2.91 15.34 -1.04
N TYR A 157 2.92 16.47 -0.35
CA TYR A 157 2.28 16.66 0.95
C TYR A 157 0.84 17.15 0.81
N LYS A 158 0.02 16.91 1.83
CA LYS A 158 -1.40 17.32 1.85
C LYS A 158 -1.61 18.84 1.90
N ASP A 159 -0.59 19.61 2.27
CA ASP A 159 -0.56 21.08 2.16
C ASP A 159 -0.09 21.60 0.79
N GLY A 160 0.15 20.72 -0.18
CA GLY A 160 0.57 21.07 -1.53
C GLY A 160 2.08 21.24 -1.71
N ARG A 161 2.89 21.08 -0.65
CA ARG A 161 4.34 21.03 -0.81
C ARG A 161 4.76 19.78 -1.60
N VAL A 162 5.85 19.89 -2.34
CA VAL A 162 6.47 18.76 -3.06
C VAL A 162 7.94 18.68 -2.69
N ALA A 163 8.37 17.51 -2.23
CA ALA A 163 9.77 17.16 -2.04
C ALA A 163 10.19 16.12 -3.08
N MET A 164 11.43 16.19 -3.56
CA MET A 164 11.98 15.22 -4.51
C MET A 164 13.31 14.66 -4.02
N GLY A 165 13.70 13.52 -4.57
CA GLY A 165 14.84 12.69 -4.15
C GLY A 165 16.14 12.82 -4.96
N HIS A 166 16.20 13.46 -6.15
CA HIS A 166 17.48 13.88 -6.82
C HIS A 166 17.37 15.09 -7.81
N THR A 167 18.01 16.27 -7.56
CA THR A 167 17.95 17.47 -8.46
C THR A 167 19.12 17.47 -9.44
N THR A 168 18.87 17.56 -10.74
CA THR A 168 19.91 17.84 -11.75
C THR A 168 19.52 19.12 -12.51
N VAL A 169 20.41 20.11 -12.62
CA VAL A 169 20.15 21.31 -13.44
C VAL A 169 20.88 21.21 -14.77
N TYR A 170 20.13 21.44 -15.85
CA TYR A 170 20.64 21.39 -17.22
C TYR A 170 21.21 22.76 -17.64
N LYS A 171 22.16 22.77 -18.59
CA LYS A 171 22.82 23.99 -19.13
C LYS A 171 21.85 24.99 -19.81
N ASP A 172 20.62 24.58 -20.07
CA ASP A 172 19.56 25.37 -20.68
C ASP A 172 18.59 26.00 -19.66
N GLY A 173 18.94 26.00 -18.37
CA GLY A 173 18.15 26.65 -17.31
C GLY A 173 17.04 25.79 -16.71
N ARG A 174 16.91 24.51 -17.11
CA ARG A 174 15.93 23.60 -16.51
C ARG A 174 16.40 23.06 -15.16
N VAL A 175 15.50 23.08 -14.17
CA VAL A 175 15.69 22.51 -12.82
C VAL A 175 14.99 21.14 -12.74
N ALA A 176 15.71 20.04 -12.55
CA ALA A 176 15.12 18.77 -12.07
C ALA A 176 15.28 18.72 -10.54
N MET A 177 14.37 18.20 -9.69
CA MET A 177 14.46 18.34 -8.22
C MET A 177 14.82 17.05 -7.40
N GLY A 178 15.52 17.19 -6.24
CA GLY A 178 15.83 16.29 -5.09
C GLY A 178 17.29 16.08 -4.52
N TYR A 179 17.59 15.05 -3.69
CA TYR A 179 18.88 14.78 -2.95
C TYR A 179 20.16 14.79 -3.83
N GLN A 180 21.11 15.67 -3.50
CA GLN A 180 22.28 16.09 -4.31
C GLN A 180 21.90 16.91 -5.55
N THR A 181 21.79 18.22 -5.33
CA THR A 181 21.48 19.19 -6.39
C THR A 181 22.75 19.75 -7.01
N THR A 182 22.92 19.63 -8.33
CA THR A 182 23.98 20.32 -9.07
C THR A 182 23.39 21.31 -10.06
N ALA A 183 23.59 22.60 -9.79
CA ALA A 183 23.23 23.74 -10.61
C ALA A 183 24.41 24.21 -11.48
N SER A 184 24.26 24.28 -12.81
CA SER A 184 25.28 24.85 -13.70
C SER A 184 24.65 25.77 -14.75
N GLY A 185 25.19 26.97 -14.91
CA GLY A 185 24.70 28.00 -15.85
C GLY A 185 24.39 29.34 -15.19
N SER A 186 24.37 30.41 -16.00
CA SER A 186 24.26 31.82 -15.55
C SER A 186 22.95 32.20 -14.86
N GLU A 187 21.91 31.37 -14.98
CA GLU A 187 20.60 31.57 -14.34
C GLU A 187 20.22 30.43 -13.39
N SER A 188 21.20 29.62 -12.97
CA SER A 188 20.92 28.38 -12.24
C SER A 188 20.57 28.63 -10.77
N THR A 189 19.44 28.07 -10.30
CA THR A 189 18.98 28.14 -8.91
C THR A 189 18.94 26.74 -8.30
N ALA A 190 19.67 26.52 -7.20
CA ALA A 190 19.65 25.28 -6.42
C ALA A 190 19.04 25.51 -5.04
N THR A 191 18.02 24.72 -4.67
CA THR A 191 17.39 24.76 -3.32
C THR A 191 17.40 23.35 -2.71
N GLY A 192 17.99 23.16 -1.51
CA GLY A 192 18.10 21.84 -0.85
C GLY A 192 19.08 21.76 0.35
N TYR A 193 19.24 20.58 0.98
CA TYR A 193 19.99 20.35 2.24
C TYR A 193 21.52 20.22 2.10
N LYS A 194 22.06 20.20 0.86
CA LYS A 194 23.49 20.39 0.53
C LYS A 194 23.56 20.95 -0.90
N THR A 195 23.54 22.28 -1.01
CA THR A 195 23.56 22.98 -2.30
C THR A 195 24.95 23.50 -2.61
N SER A 196 25.43 23.27 -3.83
CA SER A 196 26.56 24.01 -4.40
C SER A 196 26.11 24.66 -5.69
N ALA A 197 26.19 25.99 -5.75
CA ALA A 197 26.00 26.79 -6.95
C ALA A 197 27.34 27.41 -7.33
N SER A 198 27.77 27.23 -8.57
CA SER A 198 28.94 27.91 -9.13
C SER A 198 28.49 28.79 -10.29
N GLY A 199 28.80 30.08 -10.20
CA GLY A 199 28.61 31.05 -11.28
C GLY A 199 29.58 30.86 -12.43
#